data_AF-A0AAW6GYH1-F1
#
_entry.id   AF-A0AAW6GYH1-F1
#
_cell.length_a   1.000
_cell.length_b   1.000
_cell.length_c   1.000
_cell.angle_alpha   90.00
_cell.angle_beta   90.00
_cell.angle_gamma   90.00
#
_symmetry.space_group_name_H-M   'P 1'
#
loop_
_entity.id
_entity.type
_entity.pdbx_description
1 polymer ?
#
loop_
_entity_poly.entity_id
_entity_poly.type
_entity_poly.pdbx_seq_one_letter_code
_entity_poly.pdbx_strand_id
1 'polypeptide(L)' 'MEGLVKFREAFAEYSENYVVIGGAACDITMTNTVVRPRATHDIDMIVIVENMTEAFANRFWQ' A
#
# COMPACT_ATOMS: atom_id res chain seq x y z
N MET A 1 11.74 -3.58 -3.32
CA MET A 1 10.55 -4.22 -3.93
C MET A 1 9.96 -5.34 -3.07
N GLU A 2 10.77 -6.12 -2.31
CA GLU A 2 10.26 -7.18 -1.43
C GLU A 2 9.22 -6.70 -0.40
N GLY A 3 9.40 -5.50 0.17
CA GLY A 3 8.45 -4.91 1.11
C GLY A 3 7.05 -4.66 0.51
N LEU A 4 6.98 -4.17 -0.73
CA LEU A 4 5.71 -3.94 -1.42
C LEU A 4 4.99 -5.26 -1.74
N VAL A 5 5.75 -6.31 -2.09
CA VAL A 5 5.18 -7.64 -2.36
C VAL A 5 4.57 -8.21 -1.08
N LYS A 6 5.31 -8.18 0.04
CA LYS A 6 4.79 -8.60 1.36
C LYS A 6 3.57 -7.80 1.79
N PHE A 7 3.60 -6.49 1.58
CA PHE A 7 2.45 -5.63 1.87
C PHE A 7 1.22 -6.01 1.03
N ARG A 8 1.40 -6.22 -0.28
CA ARG A 8 0.32 -6.65 -1.18
C ARG A 8 -0.25 -8.00 -0.77
N GLU A 9 0.59 -8.97 -0.46
CA GLU A 9 0.15 -10.28 0.04
C GLU A 9 -0.60 -10.14 1.36
N ALA A 10 -0.13 -9.25 2.24
CA ALA A 10 -0.74 -9.08 3.54
C ALA A 10 -2.13 -8.44 3.47
N PHE A 11 -2.34 -7.52 2.53
CA PHE A 11 -3.54 -6.69 2.43
C PHE A 11 -4.41 -6.97 1.19
N ALA A 12 -4.13 -8.04 0.43
CA ALA A 12 -4.83 -8.37 -0.82
C ALA A 12 -6.37 -8.43 -0.68
N GLU A 13 -6.86 -8.99 0.42
CA GLU A 13 -8.31 -9.13 0.71
C GLU A 13 -8.96 -7.82 1.21
N TYR A 14 -8.17 -6.77 1.41
CA TYR A 14 -8.60 -5.51 2.03
C TYR A 14 -8.37 -4.30 1.12
N SER A 15 -8.34 -4.50 -0.20
CA SER A 15 -8.04 -3.45 -1.18
C SER A 15 -9.01 -2.27 -1.16
N GLU A 16 -10.23 -2.46 -0.65
CA GLU A 16 -11.23 -1.40 -0.46
C GLU A 16 -11.06 -0.61 0.85
N ASN A 17 -10.16 -1.04 1.75
CA ASN A 17 -9.98 -0.44 3.07
C ASN A 17 -8.91 0.66 3.10
N TYR A 18 -8.08 0.77 2.08
CA TYR A 18 -6.96 1.70 2.07
C TYR A 18 -6.52 2.09 0.66
N VAL A 19 -5.74 3.17 0.58
CA VAL A 19 -5.05 3.58 -0.64
C VAL A 19 -3.58 3.79 -0.33
N VAL A 20 -2.69 3.17 -1.11
CA VAL A 20 -1.23 3.43 -1.03
C VAL A 20 -0.93 4.78 -1.67
N ILE A 21 -0.15 5.60 -0.98
CA ILE A 21 0.29 6.91 -1.47
C ILE A 21 1.82 7.03 -1.40
N GLY A 22 2.35 8.24 -1.63
CA GLY A 22 3.77 8.53 -1.47
C GLY A 22 4.67 7.81 -2.47
N GLY A 23 5.90 7.51 -2.04
CA GLY A 23 6.94 6.95 -2.92
C GLY A 23 6.56 5.59 -3.52
N ALA A 24 5.90 4.74 -2.73
CA ALA A 24 5.46 3.41 -3.16
C ALA A 24 4.42 3.48 -4.29
N ALA A 25 3.45 4.40 -4.19
CA ALA A 25 2.45 4.61 -5.24
C ALA A 25 3.09 5.13 -6.54
N CYS A 26 4.05 6.06 -6.43
CA CYS A 26 4.83 6.54 -7.58
C CYS A 26 5.59 5.40 -8.25
N ASP A 27 6.26 4.53 -7.49
CA ASP A 27 7.04 3.39 -8.03
C ASP A 27 6.16 2.44 -8.86
N ILE A 28 4.96 2.09 -8.35
CA ILE A 28 3.99 1.26 -9.06
C ILE A 28 3.50 1.96 -10.33
N THR A 29 3.05 3.21 -10.21
CA THR A 29 2.39 3.94 -11.31
C THR A 29 3.36 4.27 -12.44
N MET A 30 4.64 4.45 -12.11
CA MET A 30 5.67 4.94 -13.03
C MET A 30 6.59 3.84 -13.56
N THR A 31 6.32 2.57 -13.23
CA THR A 31 7.14 1.39 -13.60
C THR A 31 7.47 1.32 -15.10
N ASN A 32 6.59 1.81 -15.97
CA ASN A 32 6.77 1.81 -17.44
C ASN A 32 7.11 3.19 -18.02
N THR A 33 7.60 4.11 -17.20
CA THR A 33 7.99 5.46 -17.64
C THR A 33 9.50 5.65 -17.57
N VAL A 34 10.00 6.70 -18.23
CA VAL A 34 11.43 7.07 -18.14
C VAL A 34 11.80 7.71 -16.79
N VAL A 35 10.80 8.10 -16.00
CA VAL A 35 11.00 8.77 -14.72
C VAL A 35 11.14 7.71 -13.63
N ARG A 36 12.24 7.79 -12.87
CA ARG A 36 12.50 6.89 -11.74
C ARG A 36 12.23 7.61 -10.42
N PRO A 37 11.21 7.21 -9.67
CA PRO A 37 10.96 7.75 -8.34
C PRO A 37 12.15 7.52 -7.42
N ARG A 38 12.31 8.41 -6.43
CA ARG A 38 13.31 8.20 -5.37
C ARG A 38 12.88 7.01 -4.52
N ALA A 39 13.79 6.05 -4.30
CA ALA A 39 13.55 4.95 -3.39
C ALA A 39 13.21 5.46 -1.97
N THR A 40 12.24 4.81 -1.34
CA THR A 40 11.84 5.05 0.06
C THR A 40 11.90 3.73 0.84
N HIS A 41 11.95 3.81 2.18
CA HIS A 41 12.06 2.64 3.07
C HIS A 41 10.76 2.36 3.83
N ASP A 42 9.72 3.12 3.53
CA ASP A 42 8.40 3.17 4.14
C ASP A 42 7.30 2.99 3.09
N ILE A 43 6.09 2.68 3.58
CA ILE A 43 4.86 2.64 2.79
C ILE A 43 3.88 3.61 3.44
N ASP A 44 3.58 4.71 2.74
CA ASP A 44 2.55 5.63 3.14
C ASP A 44 1.18 5.14 2.65
N MET A 45 0.17 5.15 3.51
CA MET A 45 -1.20 4.80 3.13
C MET A 45 -2.23 5.67 3.82
N ILE A 46 -3.40 5.79 3.19
CA ILE A 46 -4.61 6.36 3.79
C ILE A 46 -5.56 5.20 4.09
N VAL A 47 -6.08 5.13 5.31
CA VAL A 47 -7.15 4.21 5.69
C VAL A 47 -8.51 4.85 5.42
N ILE A 48 -9.40 4.13 4.74
CA ILE A 48 -10.76 4.56 4.45
C ILE A 48 -11.63 4.15 5.63
N VAL A 49 -11.92 5.11 6.51
CA VAL A 49 -12.65 4.85 7.77
C VAL A 49 -14.06 4.36 7.50
N GLU A 50 -14.70 4.85 6.44
CA GLU A 50 -16.04 4.43 6.01
C GLU A 50 -16.11 2.95 5.64
N ASN A 51 -15.00 2.37 5.21
CA ASN A 51 -14.91 0.95 4.83
C ASN A 51 -14.30 0.09 5.95
N MET A 52 -14.03 0.65 7.13
CA MET A 52 -13.39 -0.07 8.23
C MET A 52 -14.20 -1.30 8.65
N THR A 53 -13.54 -2.45 8.73
CA THR A 53 -14.12 -3.70 9.24
C THR A 53 -13.30 -4.23 10.40
N GLU A 54 -13.91 -5.04 11.26
CA GLU A 54 -13.19 -5.73 12.34
C GLU A 54 -12.05 -6.61 11.79
N ALA A 55 -12.29 -7.30 10.66
CA ALA A 55 -11.28 -8.12 9.99
C ALA A 55 -10.08 -7.28 9.53
N PHE A 56 -10.32 -6.13 8.89
CA PHE A 56 -9.26 -5.22 8.47
C PHE A 56 -8.50 -4.65 9.67
N ALA A 57 -9.21 -4.20 10.72
CA ALA A 57 -8.57 -3.68 11.93
C ALA A 57 -7.67 -4.74 12.60
N ASN A 58 -8.15 -5.98 12.70
CA ASN A 58 -7.35 -7.09 13.21
C ASN A 58 -6.13 -7.37 12.34
N ARG A 59 -6.27 -7.30 11.01
CA ARG A 59 -5.15 -7.48 10.08
C ARG A 59 -4.13 -6.34 10.19
N PHE A 60 -4.58 -5.11 10.33
CA PHE A 60 -3.73 -3.92 10.43
C PHE A 60 -2.82 -3.95 11.67
N TRP A 61 -3.26 -4.60 12.75
CA TRP A 61 -2.51 -4.72 14.00
C TRP A 61 -1.66 -5.99 14.14
N GLN A 62 -1.57 -6.82 13.10
CA GLN A 62 -0.66 -7.98 13.04
C GLN A 62 0.73 -7.58 12.54
#